data_AF-A0AAP9DDL5-F1
#
_entry.id   AF-A0AAP9DDL5-F1
#
_cell.length_a   1.000
_cell.length_b   1.000
_cell.length_c   1.000
_cell.angle_alpha   90.00
_cell.angle_beta   90.00
_cell.angle_gamma   90.00
#
_symmetry.space_group_name_H-M   'P 1'
#
loop_
_entity.id
_entity.type
_entity.pdbx_description
1 polymer ?
#
loop_
_entity_poly.entity_id
_entity_poly.type
_entity_poly.pdbx_seq_one_letter_code
_entity_poly.pdbx_strand_id
1 'polypeptide(L)'
;MQTLSFQQNNRAPAERLKFQFHTDELECQKIDHRAICSAVRAWAAAEGRVAVAIIIREAVEKAGLADIDTSVNADVWNVKLFRWLDQPEKSAVYRANVEQLAPVIISVLPLAYRDRVVKHDNFALRIAKSVKEDAEAIQAVVLKAPKQERWKEISESIVAKYMLDGPDSVAPIMAMVTTMLSGAL
;
A
#
# COMPACT_ATOMS: atom_id res chain seq x y z
N MET A 1 -56.17 3.32 34.14
CA MET A 1 -55.40 4.05 33.12
C MET A 1 -53.95 3.60 33.25
N GLN A 2 -53.50 2.68 32.40
CA GLN A 2 -52.17 2.08 32.47
C GLN A 2 -51.26 2.86 31.51
N THR A 3 -50.23 3.52 32.04
CA THR A 3 -49.29 4.32 31.23
C THR A 3 -48.28 3.39 30.57
N LEU A 4 -48.37 3.23 29.26
CA LEU A 4 -47.36 2.53 28.46
C LEU A 4 -46.10 3.42 28.35
N SER A 5 -44.97 2.93 28.87
CA SER A 5 -43.67 3.57 28.70
C SER A 5 -43.18 3.34 27.27
N PHE A 6 -43.00 4.43 26.53
CA PHE A 6 -42.44 4.39 25.17
C PHE A 6 -40.91 4.37 25.28
N GLN A 7 -40.26 3.22 25.00
CA GLN A 7 -38.81 3.15 24.86
C GLN A 7 -38.41 3.58 23.44
N GLN A 8 -37.80 4.76 23.31
CA GLN A 8 -37.13 5.17 22.08
C GLN A 8 -35.80 4.41 21.90
N ASN A 9 -35.78 3.42 21.01
CA ASN A 9 -34.59 2.67 20.62
C ASN A 9 -33.70 3.36 19.56
N ASN A 10 -33.94 4.65 19.24
CA ASN A 10 -33.16 5.38 18.22
C ASN A 10 -31.91 6.10 18.76
N ARG A 11 -31.49 5.84 20.00
CA ARG A 11 -30.16 6.27 20.46
C ARG A 11 -29.11 5.33 19.90
N ALA A 12 -28.65 5.59 18.68
CA ALA A 12 -27.29 5.22 18.33
C ALA A 12 -26.37 5.85 19.40
N PRO A 13 -25.47 5.09 20.04
CA PRO A 13 -24.55 5.68 21.01
C PRO A 13 -23.76 6.79 20.33
N ALA A 14 -23.63 7.95 20.97
CA ALA A 14 -22.76 9.05 20.54
C ALA A 14 -21.27 8.70 20.70
N GLU A 15 -20.95 7.40 20.70
CA GLU A 15 -19.60 6.89 20.79
C GLU A 15 -19.07 6.79 19.36
N ARG A 16 -17.97 7.51 19.09
CA ARG A 16 -17.30 7.50 17.79
C ARG A 16 -17.02 6.04 17.44
N LEU A 17 -17.58 5.54 16.33
CA LEU A 17 -17.35 4.19 15.83
C LEU A 17 -15.84 3.99 15.66
N LYS A 18 -15.19 3.33 16.62
CA LYS A 18 -13.79 2.97 16.53
C LYS A 18 -13.71 1.68 15.73
N PHE A 19 -13.31 1.79 14.46
CA PHE A 19 -13.06 0.63 13.63
C PHE A 19 -11.91 -0.19 14.22
N GLN A 20 -12.10 -1.51 14.29
CA GLN A 20 -11.21 -2.46 14.97
C GLN A 20 -9.82 -2.58 14.31
N PHE A 21 -9.62 -1.95 13.16
CA PHE A 21 -8.34 -1.90 12.44
C PHE A 21 -7.33 -0.90 13.04
N HIS A 22 -7.67 -0.15 14.09
CA HIS A 22 -6.85 0.93 14.66
C HIS A 22 -5.58 0.49 15.45
N THR A 23 -5.21 -0.79 15.52
CA THR A 23 -4.19 -1.25 16.51
C THR A 23 -2.87 -1.77 15.92
N ASP A 24 -2.74 -1.90 14.60
CA ASP A 24 -1.53 -2.45 13.95
C ASP A 24 -0.57 -1.35 13.44
N GLU A 25 -0.39 -0.26 14.20
CA GLU A 25 0.32 0.95 13.72
C GLU A 25 1.85 0.85 13.58
N LEU A 26 2.54 -0.26 13.90
CA LEU A 26 4.01 -0.21 14.08
C LEU A 26 4.83 -1.43 13.68
N GLU A 27 4.35 -2.31 12.79
CA GLU A 27 5.27 -3.29 12.19
C GLU A 27 5.74 -2.77 10.83
N CYS A 28 6.99 -2.32 10.76
CA CYS A 28 7.73 -2.25 9.50
C CYS A 28 7.81 -3.68 8.94
N GLN A 29 6.76 -4.10 8.23
CA GLN A 29 6.57 -5.51 7.90
C GLN A 29 7.63 -5.92 6.90
N LYS A 30 8.60 -6.70 7.39
CA LYS A 30 9.57 -7.41 6.58
C LYS A 30 8.79 -8.22 5.53
N ILE A 31 8.94 -7.87 4.26
CA ILE A 31 8.23 -8.53 3.17
C ILE A 31 8.47 -10.03 3.27
N ASP A 32 7.38 -10.79 3.35
CA ASP A 32 7.46 -12.23 3.50
C ASP A 32 8.05 -12.83 2.22
N HIS A 33 9.18 -13.51 2.37
CA HIS A 33 9.89 -14.17 1.28
C HIS A 33 8.95 -15.08 0.46
N ARG A 34 8.04 -15.80 1.12
CA ARG A 34 7.08 -16.69 0.44
C ARG A 34 6.12 -15.92 -0.47
N ALA A 35 5.79 -14.69 -0.07
CA ALA A 35 4.88 -13.79 -0.77
C ALA A 35 5.48 -13.34 -2.11
N ILE A 36 6.75 -12.93 -2.10
CA ILE A 36 7.53 -12.61 -3.32
C ILE A 36 7.57 -13.81 -4.27
N CYS A 37 7.93 -14.99 -3.76
CA CYS A 37 8.02 -16.20 -4.58
C CYS A 37 6.66 -16.58 -5.19
N SER A 38 5.57 -16.43 -4.44
CA SER A 38 4.20 -16.66 -4.94
C SER A 38 3.82 -15.68 -6.06
N ALA A 39 4.13 -14.39 -5.89
CA ALA A 39 3.82 -13.35 -6.87
C ALA A 39 4.56 -13.55 -8.19
N VAL A 40 5.87 -13.80 -8.13
CA VAL A 40 6.68 -14.04 -9.34
C VAL A 40 6.24 -15.30 -10.07
N ARG A 41 5.83 -16.36 -9.34
CA ARG A 41 5.26 -17.56 -9.99
C ARG A 41 3.94 -17.28 -10.69
N ALA A 42 3.05 -16.52 -10.07
CA ALA A 42 1.78 -16.16 -10.68
C ALA A 42 1.98 -15.35 -11.96
N TRP A 43 2.89 -14.37 -11.90
CA TRP A 43 3.28 -13.58 -13.06
C TRP A 43 3.88 -14.45 -14.17
N ALA A 44 4.82 -15.34 -13.82
CA ALA A 44 5.46 -16.25 -14.77
C ALA A 44 4.51 -17.30 -15.38
N ALA A 45 3.45 -17.68 -14.67
CA ALA A 45 2.42 -18.57 -15.19
C ALA A 45 1.57 -17.90 -16.27
N ALA A 46 1.37 -16.58 -16.19
CA ALA A 46 0.60 -15.82 -17.16
C ALA A 46 1.44 -15.37 -18.37
N GLU A 47 2.65 -14.85 -18.14
CA GLU A 47 3.48 -14.23 -19.20
C GLU A 47 4.62 -15.11 -19.70
N GLY A 48 4.90 -16.21 -19.01
CA GLY A 48 6.00 -17.12 -19.33
C GLY A 48 7.27 -16.82 -18.53
N ARG A 49 7.93 -17.88 -18.07
CA ARG A 49 9.10 -17.81 -17.18
C ARG A 49 10.27 -17.00 -17.76
N VAL A 50 10.58 -17.20 -19.03
CA VAL A 50 11.72 -16.54 -19.69
C VAL A 50 11.48 -15.03 -19.81
N ALA A 51 10.27 -14.61 -20.19
CA ALA A 51 9.92 -13.19 -20.31
C ALA A 51 10.03 -12.48 -18.97
N VAL A 52 9.44 -13.05 -17.91
CA VAL A 52 9.52 -12.53 -16.55
C VAL A 52 10.97 -12.46 -16.05
N ALA A 53 11.78 -13.49 -16.32
CA ALA A 53 13.18 -13.51 -15.92
C ALA A 53 13.98 -12.38 -16.59
N ILE A 54 13.75 -12.12 -17.88
CA ILE A 54 14.41 -11.02 -18.61
C ILE A 54 14.05 -9.66 -18.01
N ILE A 55 12.76 -9.41 -17.72
CA ILE A 55 12.32 -8.14 -17.13
C ILE A 55 12.98 -7.91 -15.76
N ILE A 56 13.03 -8.94 -14.91
CA ILE A 56 13.69 -8.85 -13.60
C ILE A 56 15.20 -8.61 -13.78
N ARG A 57 15.84 -9.28 -14.75
CA ARG A 57 17.26 -9.08 -15.04
C ARG A 57 17.58 -7.64 -15.41
N GLU A 58 16.83 -7.07 -16.36
CA GLU A 58 17.01 -5.68 -16.80
C GLU A 58 16.83 -4.71 -15.63
N ALA A 59 15.89 -4.99 -14.73
CA ALA A 59 15.68 -4.20 -13.54
C ALA A 59 16.86 -4.29 -12.55
N VAL A 60 17.46 -5.46 -12.40
CA VAL A 60 18.67 -5.68 -11.57
C VAL A 60 19.86 -4.92 -12.15
N GLU A 61 20.04 -4.96 -13.47
CA GLU A 61 21.10 -4.23 -14.18
C GLU A 61 20.91 -2.71 -14.04
N LYS A 62 19.68 -2.21 -14.17
CA LYS A 62 19.34 -0.79 -13.95
C LYS A 62 19.56 -0.35 -12.49
N ALA A 63 19.31 -1.23 -11.53
CA ALA A 63 19.49 -0.95 -10.11
C ALA A 63 20.97 -1.03 -9.66
N GLY A 64 21.86 -1.62 -10.46
CA GLY A 64 23.28 -1.72 -10.14
C GLY A 64 23.60 -2.65 -8.97
N LEU A 65 22.83 -3.72 -8.78
CA LEU A 65 23.06 -4.73 -7.73
C LEU A 65 24.36 -5.50 -7.98
N ALA A 66 25.45 -5.08 -7.35
CA ALA A 66 26.80 -5.65 -7.55
C ALA A 66 26.92 -7.12 -7.12
N ASP A 67 26.10 -7.57 -6.16
CA ASP A 67 26.19 -8.93 -5.59
C ASP A 67 25.46 -9.99 -6.45
N ILE A 68 24.65 -9.56 -7.42
CA ILE A 68 23.90 -10.47 -8.30
C ILE A 68 24.52 -10.49 -9.69
N ASP A 69 25.23 -11.57 -10.00
CA ASP A 69 25.75 -11.78 -11.34
C ASP A 69 24.63 -12.05 -12.36
N THR A 70 24.38 -11.03 -13.20
CA THR A 70 23.47 -11.02 -14.35
C THR A 70 24.19 -11.18 -15.69
N SER A 71 25.52 -11.31 -15.72
CA SER A 71 26.32 -11.37 -16.96
C SER A 71 26.08 -12.63 -17.79
N VAL A 72 25.43 -13.63 -17.20
CA VAL A 72 25.05 -14.89 -17.84
C VAL A 72 24.00 -14.70 -18.95
N ASN A 73 23.85 -15.67 -19.85
CA ASN A 73 22.80 -15.64 -20.86
C ASN A 73 21.39 -15.74 -20.24
N ALA A 74 20.36 -15.38 -21.01
CA ALA A 74 18.98 -15.32 -20.51
C ALA A 74 18.46 -16.67 -19.98
N ASP A 75 18.84 -17.79 -20.60
CA ASP A 75 18.42 -19.13 -20.17
C ASP A 75 19.05 -19.53 -18.83
N VAL A 76 20.35 -19.28 -18.63
CA VAL A 76 21.02 -19.54 -17.36
C VAL A 76 20.47 -18.63 -16.26
N TRP A 77 20.21 -17.36 -16.57
CA TRP A 77 19.53 -16.44 -15.64
C TRP A 77 18.15 -16.95 -15.22
N ASN A 78 17.32 -17.36 -16.19
CA ASN A 78 16.00 -17.92 -15.94
C ASN A 78 16.07 -19.14 -15.01
N VAL A 79 16.94 -20.11 -15.31
CA VAL A 79 17.12 -21.30 -14.45
C VAL A 79 17.60 -20.90 -13.05
N LYS A 80 18.57 -19.99 -12.95
CA LYS A 80 19.16 -19.51 -11.69
C LYS A 80 18.11 -18.82 -10.82
N LEU A 81 17.36 -17.87 -11.38
CA LEU A 81 16.31 -17.12 -10.71
C LEU A 81 15.24 -18.04 -10.14
N PHE A 82 14.63 -18.88 -10.98
CA PHE A 82 13.55 -19.74 -10.51
C PHE A 82 14.04 -20.84 -9.57
N ARG A 83 15.31 -21.30 -9.68
CA ARG A 83 15.89 -22.19 -8.68
C ARG A 83 15.91 -21.53 -7.29
N TRP A 84 16.28 -20.24 -7.22
CA TRP A 84 16.25 -19.50 -5.95
C TRP A 84 14.82 -19.36 -5.41
N LEU A 85 13.85 -19.05 -6.27
CA LEU A 85 12.44 -18.90 -5.89
C LEU A 85 11.79 -20.23 -5.45
N ASP A 86 12.18 -21.36 -6.07
CA ASP A 86 11.60 -22.69 -5.86
C ASP A 86 12.20 -23.47 -4.69
N GLN A 87 13.39 -23.10 -4.23
CA GLN A 87 14.11 -23.85 -3.21
C GLN A 87 14.59 -22.99 -2.03
N PRO A 88 13.74 -22.14 -1.44
CA PRO A 88 14.20 -21.17 -0.46
C PRO A 88 14.63 -21.78 0.88
N GLU A 89 14.07 -22.94 1.24
CA GLU A 89 14.40 -23.67 2.48
C GLU A 89 15.65 -24.54 2.32
N LYS A 90 16.13 -24.76 1.09
CA LYS A 90 17.29 -25.63 0.84
C LYS A 90 18.63 -24.93 1.01
N SER A 91 18.65 -23.59 1.01
CA SER A 91 19.90 -22.82 1.14
C SER A 91 19.65 -21.41 1.65
N ALA A 92 20.39 -21.01 2.69
CA ALA A 92 20.42 -19.63 3.17
C ALA A 92 20.87 -18.64 2.08
N VAL A 93 21.73 -19.08 1.16
CA VAL A 93 22.20 -18.26 0.03
C VAL A 93 21.05 -17.96 -0.93
N TYR A 94 20.16 -18.92 -1.20
CA TYR A 94 19.02 -18.69 -2.10
C TYR A 94 18.04 -17.72 -1.48
N ARG A 95 17.80 -17.85 -0.17
CA ARG A 95 16.98 -16.89 0.57
C ARG A 95 17.59 -15.48 0.52
N ALA A 96 18.89 -15.34 0.79
CA ALA A 96 19.59 -14.06 0.73
C ALA A 96 19.50 -13.42 -0.66
N ASN A 97 19.69 -14.20 -1.74
CA ASN A 97 19.56 -13.69 -3.10
C ASN A 97 18.14 -13.18 -3.40
N VAL A 98 17.10 -13.89 -2.95
CA VAL A 98 15.72 -13.41 -3.14
C VAL A 98 15.42 -12.18 -2.27
N GLU A 99 15.96 -12.10 -1.06
CA GLU A 99 15.84 -10.91 -0.20
C GLU A 99 16.53 -9.68 -0.84
N GLN A 100 17.70 -9.86 -1.47
CA GLN A 100 18.37 -8.81 -2.25
C GLN A 100 17.59 -8.41 -3.50
N LEU A 101 16.95 -9.37 -4.18
CA LEU A 101 16.14 -9.12 -5.37
C LEU A 101 14.76 -8.52 -5.05
N ALA A 102 14.25 -8.68 -3.84
CA ALA A 102 12.93 -8.23 -3.41
C ALA A 102 12.58 -6.80 -3.84
N PRO A 103 13.38 -5.75 -3.55
CA PRO A 103 13.05 -4.37 -3.93
C PRO A 103 12.96 -4.19 -5.45
N VAL A 104 13.82 -4.85 -6.21
CA VAL A 104 13.84 -4.78 -7.67
C VAL A 104 12.68 -5.55 -8.29
N ILE A 105 12.35 -6.72 -7.75
CA ILE A 105 11.18 -7.49 -8.19
C ILE A 105 9.91 -6.65 -7.97
N ILE A 106 9.76 -6.00 -6.81
CA ILE A 106 8.58 -5.18 -6.50
C ILE A 106 8.45 -3.98 -7.44
N SER A 107 9.56 -3.35 -7.84
CA SER A 107 9.51 -2.19 -8.74
C SER A 107 8.95 -2.54 -10.12
N VAL A 108 9.24 -3.73 -10.63
CA VAL A 108 8.76 -4.20 -11.95
C VAL A 108 7.54 -5.12 -11.89
N LEU A 109 7.13 -5.56 -10.69
CA LEU A 109 5.99 -6.46 -10.53
C LEU A 109 4.70 -5.76 -11.01
N PRO A 110 3.95 -6.37 -11.95
CA PRO A 110 2.68 -5.82 -12.39
C PRO A 110 1.69 -5.65 -11.24
N LEU A 111 0.86 -4.59 -11.32
CA LEU A 111 -0.10 -4.25 -10.26
C LEU A 111 -1.03 -5.43 -9.90
N ALA A 112 -1.39 -6.26 -10.88
CA ALA A 112 -2.24 -7.44 -10.70
C ALA A 112 -1.67 -8.52 -9.75
N TYR A 113 -0.38 -8.46 -9.40
CA TYR A 113 0.28 -9.42 -8.51
C TYR A 113 0.88 -8.78 -7.24
N ARG A 114 0.81 -7.45 -7.08
CA ARG A 114 1.41 -6.75 -5.94
C ARG A 114 0.68 -7.00 -4.62
N ASP A 115 -0.62 -7.29 -4.70
CA ASP A 115 -1.47 -7.74 -3.59
C ASP A 115 -0.89 -8.97 -2.87
N ARG A 116 -0.18 -9.82 -3.60
CA ARG A 116 0.46 -11.03 -3.05
C ARG A 116 1.70 -10.75 -2.23
N VAL A 117 2.38 -9.61 -2.42
CA VAL A 117 3.69 -9.30 -1.80
C VAL A 117 3.55 -8.29 -0.68
N VAL A 118 2.67 -7.31 -0.86
CA VAL A 118 2.35 -6.33 0.16
C VAL A 118 1.35 -6.98 1.11
N LYS A 119 1.83 -7.66 2.16
CA LYS A 119 0.96 -7.98 3.30
C LYS A 119 0.39 -6.66 3.81
N HIS A 120 -0.92 -6.68 4.02
CA HIS A 120 -1.76 -5.53 4.31
C HIS A 120 -1.22 -4.67 5.46
N ASP A 121 -0.35 -3.73 5.13
CA ASP A 121 -0.17 -2.47 5.85
C ASP A 121 0.15 -1.40 4.80
N ASN A 122 -0.55 -0.29 4.63
CA ASN A 122 -1.74 0.27 5.26
C ASN A 122 -2.73 0.61 4.12
N PHE A 123 -2.70 0.00 2.91
CA PHE A 123 -3.56 0.51 1.80
C PHE A 123 -5.06 0.41 2.15
N ALA A 124 -5.49 -0.73 2.71
CA ALA A 124 -6.84 -0.90 3.22
C ALA A 124 -7.16 0.07 4.38
N LEU A 125 -6.18 0.34 5.24
CA LEU A 125 -6.28 1.28 6.36
C LEU A 125 -6.30 2.76 5.90
N ARG A 126 -5.54 3.13 4.87
CA ARG A 126 -5.56 4.44 4.19
C ARG A 126 -6.88 4.63 3.45
N ILE A 127 -7.41 3.58 2.83
CA ILE A 127 -8.78 3.58 2.30
C ILE A 127 -9.78 3.80 3.44
N ALA A 128 -9.69 3.03 4.53
CA ALA A 128 -10.60 3.15 5.66
C ALA A 128 -10.56 4.56 6.27
N LYS A 129 -9.36 5.14 6.40
CA LYS A 129 -9.15 6.53 6.83
C LYS A 129 -9.76 7.51 5.83
N SER A 130 -9.50 7.37 4.53
CA SER A 130 -10.11 8.23 3.50
C SER A 130 -11.64 8.17 3.53
N VAL A 131 -12.23 6.99 3.73
CA VAL A 131 -13.69 6.82 3.84
C VAL A 131 -14.23 7.47 5.12
N LYS A 132 -13.51 7.34 6.24
CA LYS A 132 -13.85 8.03 7.49
C LYS A 132 -13.85 9.54 7.32
N GLU A 133 -12.77 10.11 6.81
CA GLU A 133 -12.65 11.56 6.65
C GLU A 133 -13.70 12.09 5.64
N ASP A 134 -14.03 11.34 4.59
CA ASP A 134 -15.15 11.69 3.69
C ASP A 134 -16.49 11.72 4.43
N ALA A 135 -16.76 10.74 5.27
CA ALA A 135 -17.99 10.68 6.04
C ALA A 135 -18.10 11.85 7.04
N GLU A 136 -17.01 12.18 7.75
CA GLU A 136 -16.95 13.31 8.68
C GLU A 136 -17.12 14.65 7.93
N ALA A 137 -16.51 14.82 6.76
CA ALA A 137 -16.70 15.99 5.90
C ALA A 137 -18.14 16.14 5.40
N ILE A 138 -18.75 15.05 4.90
CA ILE A 138 -20.16 15.04 4.45
C ILE A 138 -21.07 15.40 5.63
N GLN A 139 -20.85 14.81 6.80
CA GLN A 139 -21.62 15.09 8.01
C GLN A 139 -21.53 16.57 8.41
N ALA A 140 -20.33 17.16 8.39
CA ALA A 140 -20.13 18.57 8.71
C ALA A 140 -20.89 19.51 7.74
N VAL A 141 -20.98 19.14 6.46
CA VAL A 141 -21.77 19.89 5.46
C VAL A 141 -23.27 19.74 5.73
N VAL A 142 -23.76 18.51 5.89
CA VAL A 142 -25.19 18.19 6.07
C VAL A 142 -25.74 18.83 7.35
N LEU A 143 -24.98 18.75 8.45
CA LEU A 143 -25.37 19.33 9.74
C LEU A 143 -25.17 20.85 9.82
N LYS A 144 -24.72 21.50 8.72
CA LYS A 144 -24.41 22.93 8.68
C LYS A 144 -23.49 23.36 9.82
N ALA A 145 -22.47 22.55 10.10
CA ALA A 145 -21.46 22.86 11.12
C ALA A 145 -20.85 24.26 10.89
N PRO A 146 -20.33 24.91 11.95
CA PRO A 146 -19.63 26.19 11.85
C PRO A 146 -18.61 26.21 10.70
N LYS A 147 -18.47 27.35 10.04
CA LYS A 147 -17.65 27.48 8.81
C LYS A 147 -16.25 26.90 9.00
N GLN A 148 -15.58 27.22 10.11
CA GLN A 148 -14.21 26.76 10.40
C GLN A 148 -14.12 25.23 10.52
N GLU A 149 -15.07 24.61 11.21
CA GLU A 149 -15.11 23.16 11.39
C GLU A 149 -15.32 22.45 10.05
N ARG A 150 -16.23 22.95 9.22
CA ARG A 150 -16.45 22.40 7.87
C ARG A 150 -15.20 22.47 7.00
N TRP A 151 -14.44 23.56 7.05
CA TRP A 151 -13.18 23.68 6.29
C TRP A 151 -12.13 22.68 6.76
N LYS A 152 -12.00 22.49 8.08
CA LYS A 152 -11.10 21.49 8.66
C LYS A 152 -11.43 20.09 8.14
N GLU A 153 -12.67 19.64 8.30
CA GLU A 153 -13.07 18.27 7.92
C GLU A 153 -12.92 18.04 6.40
N ILE A 154 -13.26 19.04 5.56
CA ILE A 154 -13.02 18.97 4.11
C ILE A 154 -11.52 18.86 3.80
N SER A 155 -10.66 19.61 4.50
CA SER A 155 -9.21 19.56 4.28
C SER A 155 -8.61 18.21 4.71
N GLU A 156 -9.08 17.62 5.82
CA GLU A 156 -8.65 16.31 6.29
C GLU A 156 -9.05 15.20 5.30
N SER A 157 -10.25 15.27 4.71
CA SER A 157 -10.68 14.39 3.61
C SER A 157 -9.77 14.50 2.39
N ILE A 158 -9.42 15.71 1.94
CA ILE A 158 -8.51 15.91 0.80
C ILE A 158 -7.14 15.29 1.09
N VAL A 159 -6.56 15.58 2.26
CA VAL A 159 -5.24 15.05 2.65
C VAL A 159 -5.27 13.52 2.72
N ALA A 160 -6.31 12.92 3.29
CA ALA A 160 -6.44 11.47 3.39
C ALA A 160 -6.54 10.80 2.01
N LYS A 161 -7.19 11.43 1.03
CA LYS A 161 -7.24 10.94 -0.36
C LYS A 161 -5.87 10.94 -1.02
N TYR A 162 -5.06 11.98 -0.81
CA TYR A 162 -3.70 12.00 -1.36
C TYR A 162 -2.84 10.90 -0.74
N MET A 163 -2.94 10.72 0.58
CA MET A 163 -2.20 9.66 1.29
C MET A 163 -2.47 8.24 0.74
N LEU A 164 -3.55 8.00 -0.02
CA LEU A 164 -3.77 6.72 -0.70
C LEU A 164 -2.58 6.33 -1.60
N ASP A 165 -2.00 7.30 -2.31
CA ASP A 165 -0.84 7.13 -3.21
C ASP A 165 0.48 6.93 -2.44
N GLY A 166 0.49 7.25 -1.14
CA GLY A 166 1.63 7.05 -0.25
C GLY A 166 1.79 8.19 0.74
N PRO A 167 2.61 8.04 1.79
CA PRO A 167 2.81 9.06 2.83
C PRO A 167 3.44 10.35 2.27
N ASP A 168 4.29 10.27 1.26
CA ASP A 168 5.00 11.42 0.68
C ASP A 168 4.18 12.20 -0.36
N SER A 169 3.00 11.68 -0.74
CA SER A 169 2.12 12.26 -1.77
C SER A 169 1.55 13.63 -1.42
N VAL A 170 1.54 14.02 -0.14
CA VAL A 170 0.94 15.27 0.35
C VAL A 170 1.88 16.46 0.16
N ALA A 171 3.19 16.23 0.11
CA ALA A 171 4.19 17.30 0.03
C ALA A 171 4.03 18.21 -1.21
N PRO A 172 3.78 17.68 -2.43
CA PRO A 172 3.51 18.51 -3.61
C PRO A 172 2.30 19.44 -3.46
N ILE A 173 1.20 18.97 -2.85
CA ILE A 173 0.00 19.79 -2.64
C ILE A 173 0.27 20.89 -1.62
N MET A 174 0.96 20.57 -0.53
CA MET A 174 1.32 21.57 0.47
C MET A 174 2.23 22.66 -0.13
N ALA A 175 3.15 22.28 -1.02
CA ALA A 175 3.97 23.23 -1.77
C ALA A 175 3.11 24.11 -2.71
N MET A 176 2.16 23.51 -3.44
CA MET A 176 1.24 24.26 -4.31
C MET A 176 0.35 25.23 -3.52
N VAL A 177 -0.23 24.80 -2.40
CA VAL A 177 -1.06 25.65 -1.53
C VAL A 177 -0.24 26.80 -0.96
N THR A 178 0.98 26.52 -0.51
CA THR A 178 1.88 27.55 0.03
C THR A 178 2.26 28.57 -1.04
N THR A 179 2.58 28.13 -2.26
CA THR A 179 2.93 29.02 -3.37
C THR A 179 1.76 29.87 -3.86
N MET A 180 0.54 29.32 -3.89
CA MET A 180 -0.66 30.10 -4.22
C MET A 180 -0.99 31.14 -3.16
N LEU A 181 -0.74 30.85 -1.89
CA LEU A 181 -0.93 31.80 -0.78
C LEU A 181 0.17 32.85 -0.71
N SER A 182 1.42 32.52 -1.06
CA SER A 182 2.54 33.45 -1.07
C SER A 182 2.62 34.32 -2.32
N GLY A 183 2.13 33.84 -3.47
CA GLY A 183 2.02 34.61 -4.70
C GLY A 183 0.83 35.57 -4.76
N ALA A 184 -0.04 35.56 -3.74
CA ALA A 184 -1.18 36.46 -3.58
C ALA A 184 -0.92 37.64 -2.62
N LEU A 185 0.34 37.83 -2.19
CA LEU A 185 0.82 38.96 -1.37
C LEU A 185 1.73 39.88 -2.19
#